data_AF-A0A7Y5KCS7-F1
#
_entry.id   AF-A0A7Y5KCS7-F1
#
_cell.length_a   1.000
_cell.length_b   1.000
_cell.length_c   1.000
_cell.angle_alpha   90.00
_cell.angle_beta   90.00
_cell.angle_gamma   90.00
#
_symmetry.space_group_name_H-M   'P 1'
#
loop_
_entity.id
_entity.type
_entity.pdbx_description
1 polymer ?
#
loop_
_entity_poly.entity_id
_entity_poly.type
_entity_poly.pdbx_seq_one_letter_code
_entity_poly.pdbx_strand_id
1 'polypeptide(L)'
;MRSGYKAEGSKLFLAEKAAKIYEHAIQRALQAYAATQRNEYKDTAFMLTEKSKAGIMRDALSEAEAKQFAGIPDSLLEKERRVRIDLAFYEKSLLEEQGRGSNADFLRDKVFSLKQSHEALRQRFEENYPDYYNLKYQNRVASVAEVRRLLDERTAVVEYFTGEDSIFIFAVTHDDFIIKASRKDSALALQIERWRHGIIKQDFVQYTQAAVHLYQTLLAPVAEAMRNMNLIIVPDAALSTIPF
;
A
#
# COMPACT_ATOMS: atom_id res chain seq x y z
N MET A 1 13.64 25.26 9.80
CA MET A 1 13.22 23.99 10.41
C MET A 1 11.70 23.79 10.61
N ARG A 2 10.85 24.83 10.70
CA ARG A 2 9.38 24.66 10.93
C ARG A 2 8.54 24.21 9.72
N SER A 3 9.08 24.24 8.50
CA SER A 3 8.31 23.88 7.29
C SER A 3 8.27 22.38 7.00
N GLY A 4 9.30 21.62 7.39
CA GLY A 4 9.33 20.16 7.23
C GLY A 4 8.30 19.44 8.11
N TYR A 5 8.22 19.83 9.39
CA TYR A 5 7.24 19.28 10.35
C TYR A 5 5.78 19.43 9.93
N LYS A 6 5.42 20.53 9.24
CA LYS A 6 4.05 20.72 8.71
C LYS A 6 3.75 19.83 7.51
N ALA A 7 4.73 19.59 6.64
CA ALA A 7 4.57 18.72 5.48
C ALA A 7 4.48 17.25 5.90
N GLU A 8 5.29 16.82 6.86
CA GLU A 8 5.31 15.46 7.40
C GLU A 8 4.00 15.12 8.15
N GLY A 9 3.52 16.03 9.02
CA GLY A 9 2.23 15.87 9.68
C GLY A 9 1.03 15.89 8.72
N SER A 10 1.12 16.62 7.61
CA SER A 10 0.06 16.62 6.58
C SER A 10 0.02 15.32 5.79
N LYS A 11 1.19 14.72 5.49
CA LYS A 11 1.27 13.41 4.83
C LYS A 11 0.75 12.29 5.71
N LEU A 12 1.13 12.26 6.99
CA LEU A 12 0.64 11.26 7.95
C LEU A 12 -0.89 11.31 8.08
N PHE A 13 -1.45 12.51 8.18
CA PHE A 13 -2.90 12.71 8.22
C PHE A 13 -3.62 12.26 6.93
N LEU A 14 -3.00 12.48 5.76
CA LEU A 14 -3.55 12.02 4.49
C LEU A 14 -3.48 10.49 4.37
N ALA A 15 -2.40 9.87 4.84
CA ALA A 15 -2.24 8.42 4.86
C ALA A 15 -3.28 7.76 5.78
N GLU A 16 -3.52 8.31 6.98
CA GLU A 16 -4.57 7.83 7.89
C GLU A 16 -5.96 7.92 7.27
N LYS A 17 -6.28 9.06 6.64
CA LYS A 17 -7.57 9.24 5.94
C LYS A 17 -7.71 8.27 4.77
N ALA A 18 -6.65 8.04 4.00
CA ALA A 18 -6.66 7.11 2.89
C ALA A 18 -6.91 5.67 3.40
N ALA A 19 -6.23 5.24 4.45
CA ALA A 19 -6.41 3.93 5.06
C ALA A 19 -7.86 3.69 5.50
N LYS A 20 -8.49 4.68 6.15
CA LYS A 20 -9.91 4.61 6.56
C LYS A 20 -10.86 4.48 5.36
N ILE A 21 -10.60 5.21 4.27
CA ILE A 21 -11.40 5.13 3.04
C ILE A 21 -11.29 3.74 2.42
N TYR A 22 -10.07 3.19 2.31
CA TYR A 22 -9.84 1.85 1.79
C TYR A 22 -10.47 0.78 2.68
N GLU A 23 -10.34 0.87 4.00
CA GLU A 23 -11.00 -0.05 4.94
C GLU A 23 -12.51 -0.07 4.71
N HIS A 24 -13.17 1.09 4.69
CA HIS A 24 -14.61 1.15 4.44
C HIS A 24 -14.98 0.57 3.06
N ALA A 25 -14.20 0.86 2.02
CA ALA A 25 -14.46 0.33 0.69
C ALA A 25 -14.34 -1.21 0.64
N ILE A 26 -13.32 -1.77 1.30
CA ILE A 26 -13.14 -3.21 1.45
C ILE A 26 -14.33 -3.82 2.21
N GLN A 27 -14.73 -3.22 3.34
CA GLN A 27 -15.90 -3.67 4.10
C GLN A 27 -17.18 -3.67 3.25
N ARG A 28 -17.41 -2.64 2.44
CA ARG A 28 -18.58 -2.58 1.55
C ARG A 28 -18.53 -3.67 0.47
N ALA A 29 -17.38 -3.92 -0.12
CA ALA A 29 -17.20 -5.01 -1.07
C ALA A 29 -17.51 -6.37 -0.40
N LEU A 30 -17.00 -6.61 0.81
CA LEU A 30 -17.27 -7.86 1.53
C LEU A 30 -18.74 -8.00 1.97
N GLN A 31 -19.41 -6.89 2.33
CA GLN A 31 -20.85 -6.88 2.60
C GLN A 31 -21.67 -7.22 1.34
N ALA A 32 -21.28 -6.68 0.18
CA ALA A 32 -21.90 -7.01 -1.10
C ALA A 32 -21.68 -8.49 -1.47
N TYR A 33 -20.48 -9.03 -1.22
CA TYR A 33 -20.22 -10.46 -1.35
C TYR A 33 -21.14 -11.28 -0.44
N ALA A 34 -21.25 -10.94 0.84
CA ALA A 34 -22.09 -11.66 1.79
C ALA A 34 -23.57 -11.68 1.34
N ALA A 35 -24.07 -10.57 0.77
CA ALA A 35 -25.44 -10.44 0.31
C ALA A 35 -25.72 -11.15 -1.03
N THR A 36 -24.73 -11.26 -1.93
CA THR A 36 -24.94 -11.71 -3.31
C THR A 36 -24.24 -13.02 -3.68
N GLN A 37 -23.24 -13.42 -2.90
CA GLN A 37 -22.32 -14.54 -3.15
C GLN A 37 -21.55 -14.44 -4.49
N ARG A 38 -21.42 -13.23 -5.07
CA ARG A 38 -20.68 -13.02 -6.32
C ARG A 38 -19.20 -12.76 -6.06
N ASN A 39 -18.33 -13.61 -6.60
CA ASN A 39 -16.87 -13.52 -6.42
C ASN A 39 -16.25 -12.20 -6.91
N GLU A 40 -16.90 -11.48 -7.83
CA GLU A 40 -16.48 -10.14 -8.29
C GLU A 40 -16.25 -9.15 -7.14
N TYR A 41 -17.01 -9.29 -6.05
CA TYR A 41 -16.84 -8.43 -4.87
C TYR A 41 -15.64 -8.82 -4.00
N LYS A 42 -15.24 -10.09 -3.99
CA LYS A 42 -13.98 -10.53 -3.36
C LYS A 42 -12.77 -10.03 -4.14
N ASP A 43 -12.84 -10.11 -5.47
CA ASP A 43 -11.79 -9.56 -6.34
C ASP A 43 -11.68 -8.05 -6.18
N THR A 44 -12.81 -7.36 -6.02
CA THR A 44 -12.85 -5.92 -5.72
C THR A 44 -12.18 -5.60 -4.38
N ALA A 45 -12.46 -6.38 -3.33
CA ALA A 45 -11.84 -6.21 -2.03
C ALA A 45 -10.30 -6.37 -2.11
N PHE A 46 -9.82 -7.41 -2.79
CA PHE A 46 -8.39 -7.63 -3.01
C PHE A 46 -7.74 -6.47 -3.79
N MET A 47 -8.36 -6.04 -4.89
CA MET A 47 -7.87 -4.94 -5.71
C MET A 47 -7.78 -3.62 -4.94
N LEU A 48 -8.72 -3.35 -4.04
CA LEU A 48 -8.68 -2.17 -3.16
C LEU A 48 -7.51 -2.24 -2.17
N THR A 49 -7.26 -3.41 -1.57
CA THR A 49 -6.09 -3.65 -0.71
C THR A 49 -4.79 -3.39 -1.48
N GLU A 50 -4.64 -3.98 -2.66
CA GLU A 50 -3.43 -3.81 -3.47
C GLU A 50 -3.22 -2.36 -3.89
N LYS A 51 -4.29 -1.64 -4.24
CA LYS A 51 -4.20 -0.21 -4.59
C LYS A 51 -3.77 0.64 -3.41
N SER A 52 -4.25 0.33 -2.21
CA SER A 52 -3.85 1.03 -1.00
C SER A 52 -2.35 0.85 -0.74
N LYS A 53 -1.86 -0.39 -0.79
CA LYS A 53 -0.44 -0.72 -0.57
C LYS A 53 0.46 -0.14 -1.66
N ALA A 54 0.06 -0.26 -2.93
CA ALA A 54 0.79 0.32 -4.05
C ALA A 54 0.89 1.86 -3.97
N GLY A 55 -0.13 2.53 -3.43
CA GLY A 55 -0.06 3.97 -3.12
C GLY A 55 1.09 4.30 -2.17
N ILE A 56 1.14 3.64 -1.00
CA ILE A 56 2.16 3.86 0.02
C ILE A 56 3.55 3.51 -0.51
N MET A 57 3.69 2.38 -1.22
CA MET A 57 4.96 1.94 -1.78
C MET A 57 5.50 2.94 -2.82
N ARG A 58 4.63 3.52 -3.66
CA ARG A 58 5.02 4.57 -4.60
C ARG A 58 5.46 5.85 -3.91
N ASP A 59 4.76 6.26 -2.86
CA ASP A 59 5.14 7.43 -2.08
C ASP A 59 6.52 7.23 -1.42
N ALA A 60 6.74 6.07 -0.78
CA ALA A 60 8.01 5.70 -0.16
C ALA A 60 9.15 5.63 -1.18
N LEU A 61 8.88 5.03 -2.34
CA LEU A 61 9.85 4.95 -3.43
C LEU A 61 10.18 6.34 -3.97
N SER A 62 9.18 7.22 -4.08
CA SER A 62 9.41 8.56 -4.57
C SER A 62 10.34 9.36 -3.66
N GLU A 63 10.35 9.04 -2.37
CA GLU A 63 11.30 9.58 -1.39
C GLU A 63 12.67 8.90 -1.44
N ALA A 64 12.74 7.63 -1.87
CA ALA A 64 13.95 6.82 -1.95
C ALA A 64 14.70 6.86 -3.30
N GLU A 65 14.19 7.62 -4.29
CA GLU A 65 14.58 7.64 -5.73
C GLU A 65 16.10 7.62 -6.02
N ALA A 66 16.95 8.14 -5.14
CA ALA A 66 18.39 8.28 -5.40
C ALA A 66 19.24 7.01 -5.18
N LYS A 67 18.74 5.97 -4.49
CA LYS A 67 19.58 4.81 -4.10
C LYS A 67 19.21 3.47 -4.73
N GLN A 68 17.98 3.32 -5.22
CA GLN A 68 17.44 2.00 -5.58
C GLN A 68 17.53 1.67 -7.07
N PHE A 69 17.61 2.67 -7.95
CA PHE A 69 17.64 2.45 -9.40
C PHE A 69 19.04 2.66 -9.96
N ALA A 70 19.89 1.65 -9.76
CA ALA A 70 21.20 1.59 -10.40
C ALA A 70 21.00 1.63 -11.94
N GLY A 71 21.47 2.71 -12.57
CA GLY A 71 21.42 2.87 -14.03
C GLY A 71 20.65 4.09 -14.53
N ILE A 72 19.82 4.73 -13.71
CA ILE A 72 19.20 6.02 -14.07
C ILE A 72 20.18 7.14 -13.76
N PRO A 73 20.50 8.04 -14.71
CA PRO A 73 21.33 9.20 -14.42
C PRO A 73 20.68 10.11 -13.36
N ASP A 74 21.44 10.49 -12.33
CA ASP A 74 20.98 11.41 -11.27
C ASP A 74 20.40 12.71 -11.84
N SER A 75 20.97 13.20 -12.95
CA SER A 75 20.49 14.40 -13.63
C SER A 75 19.06 14.26 -14.17
N LEU A 76 18.63 13.05 -14.51
CA LEU A 76 17.28 12.77 -15.00
C LEU A 76 16.27 12.73 -13.85
N LEU A 77 16.64 12.11 -12.72
CA LEU A 77 15.84 12.09 -11.49
C LEU A 77 15.67 13.50 -10.90
N GLU A 78 16.76 14.27 -10.83
CA GLU A 78 16.73 15.66 -10.37
C GLU A 78 15.88 16.56 -11.29
N LYS A 79 15.93 16.32 -12.61
CA LYS A 79 15.07 17.04 -13.56
C LYS A 79 13.61 16.72 -13.33
N GLU A 80 13.25 15.46 -13.14
CA GLU A 80 11.87 15.06 -12.84
C GLU A 80 11.37 15.66 -11.52
N ARG A 81 12.19 15.59 -10.46
CA ARG A 81 11.88 16.19 -9.15
C ARG A 81 11.62 17.69 -9.28
N ARG A 82 12.48 18.42 -10.00
CA ARG A 82 12.34 19.86 -10.20
C ARG A 82 11.05 20.20 -10.96
N VAL A 83 10.79 19.52 -12.06
CA VAL A 83 9.55 19.71 -12.84
C VAL A 83 8.31 19.51 -11.95
N ARG A 84 8.32 18.51 -11.07
CA ARG A 84 7.21 18.23 -10.14
C ARG A 84 7.01 19.32 -9.09
N ILE A 85 8.11 19.81 -8.50
CA ILE A 85 8.08 20.90 -7.51
C ILE A 85 7.55 22.18 -8.16
N ASP A 86 8.08 22.53 -9.33
CA ASP A 86 7.66 23.73 -10.06
C ASP A 86 6.19 23.62 -10.47
N LEU A 87 5.75 22.46 -10.95
CA LEU A 87 4.35 22.21 -11.31
C LEU A 87 3.42 22.42 -10.12
N ALA A 88 3.74 21.83 -8.96
CA ALA A 88 2.96 22.00 -7.74
C ALA A 88 2.92 23.47 -7.27
N PHE A 89 4.04 24.18 -7.37
CA PHE A 89 4.11 25.60 -7.05
C PHE A 89 3.20 26.43 -7.97
N TYR A 90 3.34 26.28 -9.29
CA TYR A 90 2.59 27.09 -10.25
C TYR A 90 1.10 26.72 -10.31
N GLU A 91 0.73 25.45 -10.13
CA GLU A 91 -0.68 25.05 -10.02
C GLU A 91 -1.34 25.64 -8.77
N LYS A 92 -0.62 25.65 -7.64
CA LYS A 92 -1.10 26.31 -6.42
C LYS A 92 -1.26 27.81 -6.62
N SER A 93 -0.25 28.49 -7.18
CA SER A 93 -0.34 29.92 -7.47
C SER A 93 -1.49 30.25 -8.42
N LEU A 94 -1.74 29.42 -9.43
CA LEU A 94 -2.86 29.60 -10.35
C LEU A 94 -4.23 29.47 -9.65
N LEU A 95 -4.33 28.58 -8.65
CA LEU A 95 -5.54 28.35 -7.87
C LEU A 95 -5.79 29.49 -6.87
N GLU A 96 -4.73 30.03 -6.27
CA GLU A 96 -4.77 31.18 -5.35
C GLU A 96 -5.12 32.50 -6.08
N GLU A 97 -4.71 32.64 -7.35
CA GLU A 97 -4.96 33.84 -8.16
C GLU A 97 -6.44 34.00 -8.61
N GLN A 98 -7.30 33.02 -8.31
CA GLN A 98 -8.74 33.00 -8.63
C GLN A 98 -9.10 33.37 -10.09
N GLY A 99 -8.15 33.29 -11.02
CA GLY A 99 -8.33 33.58 -12.45
C GLY A 99 -8.64 35.05 -12.81
N ARG A 100 -8.31 36.04 -11.97
CA ARG A 100 -8.71 37.45 -12.19
C ARG A 100 -7.57 38.46 -12.46
N GLY A 101 -6.31 38.02 -12.49
CA GLY A 101 -5.14 38.90 -12.70
C GLY A 101 -4.40 38.67 -14.03
N SER A 102 -3.61 39.67 -14.49
CA SER A 102 -2.80 39.59 -15.73
C SER A 102 -1.72 38.50 -15.71
N ASN A 103 -1.41 37.94 -14.53
CA ASN A 103 -0.45 36.86 -14.36
C ASN A 103 -1.05 35.46 -14.62
N ALA A 104 -2.38 35.34 -14.75
CA ALA A 104 -3.03 34.04 -14.93
C ALA A 104 -2.59 33.34 -16.22
N ASP A 105 -2.41 34.08 -17.31
CA ASP A 105 -1.99 33.51 -18.60
C ASP A 105 -0.53 33.05 -18.55
N PHE A 106 0.36 33.84 -17.95
CA PHE A 106 1.74 33.41 -17.69
C PHE A 106 1.82 32.14 -16.83
N LEU A 107 1.02 32.06 -15.77
CA LEU A 107 0.95 30.88 -14.90
C LEU A 107 0.42 29.66 -15.65
N ARG A 108 -0.62 29.82 -16.49
CA ARG A 108 -1.13 28.74 -17.36
C ARG A 108 -0.07 28.25 -18.33
N ASP A 109 0.64 29.16 -18.99
CA ASP A 109 1.71 28.81 -19.93
C ASP A 109 2.86 28.06 -19.26
N LYS A 110 3.23 28.46 -18.03
CA LYS A 110 4.21 27.74 -17.22
C LYS A 110 3.73 26.35 -16.84
N VAL A 111 2.50 26.22 -16.34
CA VAL A 111 1.90 24.91 -16.02
C VAL A 111 1.86 24.01 -17.27
N PHE A 112 1.42 24.53 -18.41
CA PHE A 112 1.36 23.77 -19.66
C PHE A 112 2.74 23.29 -20.12
N SER A 113 3.74 24.18 -20.10
CA SER A 113 5.12 23.84 -20.47
C SER A 113 5.72 22.79 -19.53
N LEU A 114 5.46 22.90 -18.22
CA LEU A 114 5.91 21.93 -17.22
C LEU A 114 5.21 20.59 -17.40
N LYS A 115 3.91 20.57 -17.75
CA LYS A 115 3.18 19.33 -18.09
C LYS A 115 3.78 18.62 -19.30
N GLN A 116 4.11 19.35 -20.37
CA GLN A 116 4.81 18.75 -21.51
C GLN A 116 6.18 18.19 -21.12
N SER A 117 6.97 18.93 -20.34
CA SER A 117 8.28 18.47 -19.86
C SER A 117 8.16 17.21 -19.00
N HIS A 118 7.15 17.15 -18.13
CA HIS A 118 6.86 15.99 -17.31
C HIS A 118 6.46 14.78 -18.17
N GLU A 119 5.61 14.98 -19.17
CA GLU A 119 5.20 13.90 -20.09
C GLU A 119 6.36 13.36 -20.92
N ALA A 120 7.23 14.24 -21.43
CA ALA A 120 8.43 13.82 -22.16
C ALA A 120 9.40 13.02 -21.28
N LEU A 121 9.54 13.40 -20.01
CA LEU A 121 10.33 12.62 -19.04
C LEU A 121 9.69 11.26 -18.78
N ARG A 122 8.37 11.22 -18.60
CA ARG A 122 7.59 10.00 -18.39
C ARG A 122 7.79 9.01 -19.54
N GLN A 123 7.66 9.46 -20.79
CA GLN A 123 7.91 8.63 -21.98
C GLN A 123 9.35 8.13 -22.04
N ARG A 124 10.33 9.01 -21.72
CA ARG A 124 11.73 8.59 -21.67
C ARG A 124 11.98 7.51 -20.61
N PHE A 125 11.31 7.58 -19.47
CA PHE A 125 11.35 6.52 -18.46
C PHE A 125 10.69 5.23 -18.95
N GLU A 126 9.56 5.32 -19.64
CA GLU A 126 8.86 4.15 -20.22
C GLU A 126 9.76 3.37 -21.19
N GLU A 127 10.47 4.09 -22.08
CA GLU A 127 11.32 3.48 -23.11
C GLU A 127 12.66 2.97 -22.58
N ASN A 128 13.32 3.76 -21.72
CA ASN A 128 14.72 3.50 -21.35
C ASN A 128 14.88 2.89 -19.94
N TYR A 129 13.86 3.02 -19.09
CA TYR A 129 13.90 2.58 -17.70
C TYR A 129 12.55 1.94 -17.29
N PRO A 130 12.13 0.86 -17.98
CA PRO A 130 10.79 0.29 -17.83
C PRO A 130 10.46 -0.14 -16.40
N ASP A 131 11.45 -0.63 -15.64
CA ASP A 131 11.24 -1.01 -14.23
C ASP A 131 10.88 0.19 -13.35
N TYR A 132 11.57 1.32 -13.55
CA TYR A 132 11.25 2.58 -12.87
C TYR A 132 9.89 3.11 -13.30
N TYR A 133 9.60 3.07 -14.60
CA TYR A 133 8.32 3.53 -15.12
C TYR A 133 7.16 2.71 -14.59
N ASN A 134 7.28 1.38 -14.61
CA ASN A 134 6.27 0.46 -14.10
C ASN A 134 6.01 0.73 -12.62
N LEU A 135 7.08 0.84 -11.83
CA LEU A 135 6.91 1.05 -10.41
C LEU A 135 6.34 2.43 -10.07
N LYS A 136 6.68 3.47 -10.82
CA LYS A 136 6.27 4.86 -10.53
C LYS A 136 4.93 5.27 -11.13
N TYR A 137 4.65 4.84 -12.36
CA TYR A 137 3.51 5.34 -13.14
C TYR A 137 2.45 4.29 -13.45
N GLN A 138 2.73 2.98 -13.35
CA GLN A 138 1.65 2.00 -13.52
C GLN A 138 0.74 1.99 -12.30
N ASN A 139 -0.56 2.11 -12.58
CA ASN A 139 -1.65 1.93 -11.61
C ASN A 139 -2.18 0.48 -11.60
N ARG A 140 -1.46 -0.45 -12.23
CA ARG A 140 -1.86 -1.84 -12.35
C ARG A 140 -1.45 -2.58 -11.09
N VAL A 141 -2.43 -3.12 -10.39
CA VAL A 141 -2.20 -4.03 -9.26
C VAL A 141 -2.40 -5.46 -9.71
N ALA A 142 -1.77 -6.40 -9.02
CA ALA A 142 -1.97 -7.81 -9.28
C ALA A 142 -3.44 -8.20 -9.02
N SER A 143 -4.01 -9.00 -9.91
CA SER A 143 -5.29 -9.67 -9.68
C SER A 143 -5.11 -11.00 -8.97
N VAL A 144 -6.14 -11.48 -8.28
CA VAL A 144 -6.13 -12.82 -7.66
C VAL A 144 -5.82 -13.90 -8.70
N ALA A 145 -6.35 -13.78 -9.92
CA ALA A 145 -6.08 -14.72 -11.00
C ALA A 145 -4.62 -14.70 -11.49
N GLU A 146 -3.92 -13.58 -11.37
CA GLU A 146 -2.47 -13.52 -11.63
C GLU A 146 -1.68 -14.16 -10.50
N VAL A 147 -2.02 -13.86 -9.25
CA VAL A 147 -1.38 -14.48 -8.08
C VAL A 147 -1.53 -16.00 -8.16
N ARG A 148 -2.75 -16.51 -8.38
CA ARG A 148 -3.02 -17.95 -8.49
C ARG A 148 -2.21 -18.65 -9.57
N ARG A 149 -2.01 -18.01 -10.73
CA ARG A 149 -1.21 -18.58 -11.83
C ARG A 149 0.27 -18.74 -11.50
N LEU A 150 0.77 -18.04 -10.49
CA LEU A 150 2.15 -18.14 -10.03
C LEU A 150 2.32 -19.15 -8.88
N LEU A 151 1.24 -19.66 -8.31
CA LEU A 151 1.27 -20.61 -7.19
C LEU A 151 1.24 -22.05 -7.71
N ASP A 152 2.03 -22.90 -7.05
CA ASP A 152 1.87 -24.35 -7.18
C ASP A 152 0.70 -24.87 -6.32
N GLU A 153 0.33 -26.14 -6.50
CA GLU A 153 -0.77 -26.78 -5.77
C GLU A 153 -0.52 -26.94 -4.25
N ARG A 154 0.71 -26.67 -3.78
CA ARG A 154 1.12 -26.85 -2.39
C ARG A 154 1.45 -25.55 -1.70
N THR A 155 1.16 -24.39 -2.29
CA THR A 155 1.51 -23.09 -1.75
C THR A 155 0.27 -22.23 -1.54
N ALA A 156 0.20 -21.60 -0.38
CA ALA A 156 -0.81 -20.61 -0.04
C ALA A 156 -0.15 -19.26 0.25
N VAL A 157 -0.76 -18.19 -0.24
CA VAL A 157 -0.40 -16.82 0.11
C VAL A 157 -1.40 -16.31 1.14
N VAL A 158 -0.91 -15.88 2.29
CA VAL A 158 -1.69 -15.14 3.30
C VAL A 158 -1.25 -13.70 3.28
N GLU A 159 -2.15 -12.83 2.86
CA GLU A 159 -1.93 -11.41 2.84
C GLU A 159 -2.83 -10.69 3.83
N TYR A 160 -2.26 -9.74 4.56
CA TYR A 160 -2.98 -8.93 5.53
C TYR A 160 -3.21 -7.50 5.01
N PHE A 161 -4.36 -6.93 5.33
CA PHE A 161 -4.59 -5.48 5.30
C PHE A 161 -4.99 -5.02 6.69
N THR A 162 -4.22 -4.10 7.27
CA THR A 162 -4.47 -3.57 8.61
C THR A 162 -5.10 -2.18 8.50
N GLY A 163 -6.42 -2.13 8.64
CA GLY A 163 -7.18 -0.88 8.73
C GLY A 163 -7.04 -0.20 10.09
N GLU A 164 -7.90 0.78 10.35
CA GLU A 164 -8.05 1.45 11.64
C GLU A 164 -8.69 0.49 12.67
N ASP A 165 -9.82 -0.13 12.31
CA ASP A 165 -10.64 -0.95 13.21
C ASP A 165 -10.69 -2.44 12.84
N SER A 166 -10.20 -2.80 11.64
CA SER A 166 -10.30 -4.15 11.09
C SER A 166 -8.97 -4.64 10.52
N ILE A 167 -8.77 -5.95 10.57
CA ILE A 167 -7.74 -6.66 9.82
C ILE A 167 -8.44 -7.59 8.84
N PHE A 168 -8.11 -7.45 7.57
CA PHE A 168 -8.55 -8.40 6.54
C PHE A 168 -7.42 -9.38 6.26
N ILE A 169 -7.80 -10.64 6.14
CA ILE A 169 -6.91 -11.78 5.94
C ILE A 169 -7.34 -12.42 4.63
N PHE A 170 -6.50 -12.27 3.61
CA PHE A 170 -6.70 -12.82 2.28
C PHE A 170 -5.86 -14.09 2.19
N ALA A 171 -6.49 -15.24 1.98
CA ALA A 171 -5.83 -16.51 1.74
C ALA A 171 -6.07 -16.92 0.29
N VAL A 172 -5.01 -16.98 -0.51
CA VAL A 172 -5.05 -17.35 -1.92
C VAL A 172 -4.28 -18.67 -2.08
N THR A 173 -4.94 -19.67 -2.63
CA THR A 173 -4.32 -20.95 -3.03
C THR A 173 -4.53 -21.17 -4.53
N HIS A 174 -3.94 -22.22 -5.09
CA HIS A 174 -4.22 -22.58 -6.49
C HIS A 174 -5.73 -22.74 -6.75
N ASP A 175 -6.51 -23.27 -5.80
CA ASP A 175 -7.90 -23.66 -6.01
C ASP A 175 -8.93 -22.72 -5.38
N ASP A 176 -8.57 -22.07 -4.27
CA ASP A 176 -9.50 -21.28 -3.47
C ASP A 176 -8.98 -19.87 -3.20
N PHE A 177 -9.90 -18.97 -2.88
CA PHE A 177 -9.62 -17.63 -2.44
C PHE A 177 -10.56 -17.29 -1.28
N ILE A 178 -10.05 -17.10 -0.08
CA ILE A 178 -10.85 -16.80 1.11
C ILE A 178 -10.47 -15.44 1.66
N ILE A 179 -11.47 -14.69 2.12
CA ILE A 179 -11.27 -13.45 2.84
C ILE A 179 -11.95 -13.57 4.21
N LYS A 180 -11.20 -13.29 5.26
CA LYS A 180 -11.71 -13.16 6.63
C LYS A 180 -11.43 -11.77 7.16
N ALA A 181 -12.26 -11.31 8.09
CA ALA A 181 -12.07 -10.06 8.79
C ALA A 181 -12.03 -10.34 10.30
N SER A 182 -11.04 -9.76 10.97
CA SER A 182 -10.88 -9.76 12.42
C SER A 182 -10.94 -8.33 12.91
N ARG A 183 -11.46 -8.09 14.12
CA ARG A 183 -11.40 -6.76 14.73
C ARG A 183 -9.95 -6.43 15.10
N LYS A 184 -9.52 -5.22 14.80
CA LYS A 184 -8.31 -4.64 15.35
C LYS A 184 -8.67 -3.91 16.63
N ASP A 185 -8.25 -4.44 17.76
CA ASP A 185 -8.44 -3.82 19.06
C ASP A 185 -7.11 -3.63 19.80
N SER A 186 -7.17 -2.98 20.96
CA SER A 186 -6.01 -2.79 21.82
C SER A 186 -5.44 -4.10 22.35
N ALA A 187 -6.24 -5.17 22.39
CA ALA A 187 -5.78 -6.49 22.82
C ALA A 187 -4.78 -7.06 21.81
N LEU A 188 -5.03 -6.93 20.51
CA LEU A 188 -4.08 -7.38 19.49
C LEU A 188 -2.72 -6.68 19.61
N ALA A 189 -2.71 -5.35 19.71
CA ALA A 189 -1.47 -4.59 19.86
C ALA A 189 -0.70 -5.00 21.12
N LEU A 190 -1.41 -5.23 22.22
CA LEU A 190 -0.82 -5.73 23.46
C LEU A 190 -0.22 -7.13 23.28
N GLN A 191 -0.87 -8.03 22.53
CA GLN A 191 -0.32 -9.37 22.29
C GLN A 191 0.93 -9.33 21.41
N ILE A 192 1.00 -8.46 20.40
CA ILE A 192 2.21 -8.27 19.59
C ILE A 192 3.38 -7.82 20.48
N GLU A 193 3.16 -6.84 21.36
CA GLU A 193 4.21 -6.39 22.28
C GLU A 193 4.59 -7.46 23.30
N ARG A 194 3.62 -8.21 23.85
CA ARG A 194 3.90 -9.32 24.78
C ARG A 194 4.70 -10.42 24.12
N TRP A 195 4.36 -10.74 22.88
CA TRP A 195 5.06 -11.73 22.07
C TRP A 195 6.51 -11.31 21.83
N ARG A 196 6.72 -10.06 21.40
CA ARG A 196 8.06 -9.49 21.14
C ARG A 196 8.89 -9.41 22.42
N HIS A 197 8.29 -8.96 23.51
CA HIS A 197 8.95 -8.88 24.81
C HIS A 197 9.32 -10.28 25.33
N GLY A 198 8.43 -11.26 25.17
CA GLY A 198 8.69 -12.66 25.53
C GLY A 198 9.92 -13.22 24.82
N ILE A 199 10.09 -12.93 23.53
CA ILE A 199 11.30 -13.33 22.79
C ILE A 199 12.55 -12.61 23.29
N ILE A 200 12.49 -11.27 23.42
CA ILE A 200 13.64 -10.47 23.84
C ILE A 200 14.11 -10.85 25.25
N LYS A 201 13.16 -11.15 26.15
CA LYS A 201 13.43 -11.53 27.54
C LYS A 201 13.60 -13.04 27.74
N GLN A 202 13.45 -13.83 26.68
CA GLN A 202 13.45 -15.29 26.75
C GLN A 202 12.39 -15.83 27.75
N ASP A 203 11.27 -15.12 27.91
CA ASP A 203 10.12 -15.56 28.68
C ASP A 203 9.22 -16.44 27.79
N PHE A 204 9.45 -17.74 27.88
CA PHE A 204 8.74 -18.73 27.08
C PHE A 204 7.23 -18.76 27.36
N VAL A 205 6.80 -18.52 28.60
CA VAL A 205 5.38 -18.56 28.97
C VAL A 205 4.65 -17.37 28.37
N GLN A 206 5.20 -16.17 28.52
CA GLN A 206 4.64 -14.97 27.93
C GLN A 206 4.61 -15.07 26.39
N TYR A 207 5.69 -15.53 25.79
CA TYR A 207 5.80 -15.74 24.34
C TYR A 207 4.73 -16.72 23.84
N THR A 208 4.63 -17.92 24.42
CA THR A 208 3.71 -18.97 23.94
C THR A 208 2.25 -18.56 24.10
N GLN A 209 1.87 -17.93 25.21
CA GLN A 209 0.50 -17.44 25.41
C GLN A 209 0.12 -16.38 24.37
N ALA A 210 1.02 -15.42 24.12
CA ALA A 210 0.79 -14.39 23.11
C ALA A 210 0.77 -14.99 21.69
N ALA A 211 1.65 -15.94 21.39
CA ALA A 211 1.71 -16.62 20.09
C ALA A 211 0.42 -17.39 19.78
N VAL A 212 -0.15 -18.11 20.75
CA VAL A 212 -1.43 -18.81 20.57
C VAL A 212 -2.55 -17.83 20.26
N HIS A 213 -2.60 -16.69 20.96
CA HIS A 213 -3.62 -15.68 20.69
C HIS A 213 -3.45 -15.05 19.30
N LEU A 214 -2.21 -14.72 18.91
CA LEU A 214 -1.92 -14.19 17.58
C LEU A 214 -2.29 -15.19 16.48
N TYR A 215 -1.98 -16.48 16.67
CA TYR A 215 -2.39 -17.54 15.74
C TYR A 215 -3.91 -17.62 15.59
N GLN A 216 -4.65 -17.60 16.70
CA GLN A 216 -6.11 -17.66 16.70
C GLN A 216 -6.75 -16.48 15.94
N THR A 217 -6.13 -15.29 16.03
CA THR A 217 -6.65 -14.08 15.40
C THR A 217 -6.23 -13.95 13.94
N LEU A 218 -5.01 -14.35 13.60
CA LEU A 218 -4.37 -14.03 12.31
C LEU A 218 -4.32 -15.20 11.32
N LEU A 219 -4.27 -16.45 11.78
CA LEU A 219 -4.08 -17.61 10.90
C LEU A 219 -5.21 -18.63 11.01
N ALA A 220 -5.72 -18.90 12.21
CA ALA A 220 -6.81 -19.85 12.42
C ALA A 220 -8.06 -19.61 11.54
N PRO A 221 -8.49 -18.35 11.24
CA PRO A 221 -9.67 -18.11 10.40
C PRO A 221 -9.56 -18.65 8.96
N VAL A 222 -8.33 -18.87 8.48
CA VAL A 222 -8.03 -19.32 7.12
C VAL A 222 -7.23 -20.63 7.09
N ALA A 223 -6.84 -21.18 8.25
CA ALA A 223 -5.93 -22.31 8.36
C ALA A 223 -6.42 -23.58 7.66
N GLU A 224 -7.74 -23.81 7.63
CA GLU A 224 -8.31 -25.01 7.01
C GLU A 224 -8.08 -25.06 5.49
N ALA A 225 -8.15 -23.91 4.81
CA ALA A 225 -7.91 -23.82 3.38
C ALA A 225 -6.44 -23.97 2.98
N MET A 226 -5.53 -23.88 3.95
CA MET A 226 -4.08 -23.89 3.74
C MET A 226 -3.41 -25.08 4.45
N ARG A 227 -4.20 -26.08 4.81
CA ARG A 227 -3.73 -27.23 5.56
C ARG A 227 -2.69 -28.00 4.74
N ASN A 228 -1.52 -28.24 5.34
CA ASN A 228 -0.39 -28.94 4.73
C ASN A 228 0.19 -28.22 3.48
N MET A 229 0.02 -26.90 3.38
CA MET A 229 0.61 -26.08 2.34
C MET A 229 1.83 -25.31 2.86
N ASN A 230 2.76 -24.97 1.96
CA ASN A 230 3.80 -23.98 2.18
C ASN A 230 3.14 -22.60 2.26
N LEU A 231 3.51 -21.80 3.26
CA LEU A 231 2.91 -20.49 3.48
C LEU A 231 3.86 -19.38 3.04
N ILE A 232 3.35 -18.50 2.17
CA ILE A 232 3.93 -17.20 1.91
C ILE A 232 3.09 -16.19 2.67
N ILE A 233 3.70 -15.47 3.61
CA ILE A 233 2.99 -14.50 4.44
C ILE A 233 3.43 -13.10 4.06
N VAL A 234 2.46 -12.26 3.68
CA VAL A 234 2.64 -10.84 3.35
C VAL A 234 2.05 -10.03 4.51
N PRO A 235 2.89 -9.69 5.52
CA PRO A 235 2.43 -8.93 6.66
C PRO A 235 2.15 -7.47 6.27
N ASP A 236 1.41 -6.77 7.14
CA ASP A 236 1.12 -5.36 6.98
C ASP A 236 1.18 -4.63 8.33
N ALA A 237 1.55 -3.35 8.30
CA ALA A 237 1.69 -2.49 9.46
C ALA A 237 2.45 -3.15 10.64
N ALA A 238 1.85 -3.18 11.84
CA ALA A 238 2.46 -3.77 13.03
C ALA A 238 2.71 -5.28 12.92
N LEU A 239 2.00 -5.99 12.03
CA LEU A 239 2.21 -7.42 11.80
C LEU A 239 3.57 -7.70 11.16
N SER A 240 4.17 -6.73 10.48
CA SER A 240 5.51 -6.84 9.91
C SER A 240 6.62 -6.93 10.96
N THR A 241 6.29 -6.72 12.24
CA THR A 241 7.20 -6.95 13.37
C THR A 241 7.20 -8.39 13.87
N ILE A 242 6.29 -9.24 13.36
CA ILE A 242 6.19 -10.65 13.68
C ILE A 242 6.98 -11.44 12.61
N PRO A 243 8.04 -12.19 12.98
CA PRO A 243 8.64 -13.22 12.15
C PRO A 243 7.73 -14.44 12.17
N PHE A 244 6.94 -14.58 11.12
CA PHE A 244 6.06 -15.72 10.89
C PHE A 244 6.84 -17.01 10.57
#